data_AF-A0A9D9G9X4-F1
#
_entry.id   AF-A0A9D9G9X4-F1
#
_cell.length_a   1.000
_cell.length_b   1.000
_cell.length_c   1.000
_cell.angle_alpha   90.00
_cell.angle_beta   90.00
_cell.angle_gamma   90.00
#
_symmetry.space_group_name_H-M   'P 1'
#
loop_
_entity.id
_entity.type
_entity.pdbx_description
1 polymer ?
#
loop_
_entity_poly.entity_id
_entity_poly.type
_entity_poly.pdbx_seq_one_letter_code
_entity_poly.pdbx_strand_id
1 'polypeptide(L)'
;MADTTKDKILTYALTPLSWIYGAVVSFRNYLFDKDILKSERFNIPVITVGNLTVGGTGKTPHVEYLIDYLSAVYNVAVLSRGYMRKTKGFVLACDKSTPDTIGDEPYQIYQKYGFRVKVAVCENRKTGIRELQKIDPNINLVILDDGFQHRFIKPKVSILLTE
;
A
#
# COMPACT_ATOMS: atom_id res chain seq x y z
N MET A 1 1.53 15.19 -38.26
CA MET A 1 2.29 16.41 -37.88
C MET A 1 1.54 17.32 -36.90
N ALA A 2 0.21 17.24 -36.75
CA ALA A 2 -0.54 18.08 -35.80
C ALA A 2 -0.49 17.59 -34.33
N ASP A 3 -0.30 16.29 -34.08
CA ASP A 3 -0.26 15.74 -32.71
C ASP A 3 1.00 16.13 -31.93
N THR A 4 2.16 16.12 -32.59
CA THR A 4 3.47 16.37 -31.95
C THR A 4 3.62 17.78 -31.39
N THR A 5 2.87 18.77 -31.91
CA THR A 5 2.91 20.16 -31.44
C THR A 5 2.00 20.36 -30.22
N LYS A 6 0.85 19.67 -30.15
CA LYS A 6 -0.01 19.67 -28.96
C LYS A 6 0.68 19.02 -27.78
N ASP A 7 1.39 17.91 -28.00
CA ASP A 7 2.16 17.22 -26.96
C ASP A 7 3.26 18.10 -26.38
N LYS A 8 3.96 18.87 -27.22
CA LYS A 8 5.01 19.81 -26.78
C LYS A 8 4.45 20.98 -25.96
N ILE A 9 3.31 21.54 -26.33
CA ILE A 9 2.65 22.63 -25.59
C ILE A 9 2.11 22.12 -24.25
N LEU A 10 1.50 20.92 -24.22
CA LEU A 10 1.08 20.28 -22.97
C LEU A 10 2.28 20.04 -22.06
N THR A 11 3.38 19.52 -22.61
CA THR A 11 4.61 19.25 -21.85
C THR A 11 5.20 20.53 -21.26
N TYR A 12 5.24 21.63 -22.02
CA TYR A 12 5.74 22.93 -21.55
C TYR A 12 4.84 23.62 -20.51
N ALA A 13 3.53 23.36 -20.55
CA ALA A 13 2.59 23.85 -19.54
C ALA A 13 2.62 23.01 -18.26
N LEU A 14 2.90 21.70 -18.38
CA LEU A 14 2.96 20.76 -17.26
C LEU A 14 4.34 20.75 -16.55
N THR A 15 5.42 21.19 -17.21
CA THR A 15 6.76 21.30 -16.60
C THR A 15 6.82 22.19 -15.36
N PRO A 16 6.29 23.43 -15.33
CA PRO A 16 6.31 24.23 -14.10
C PRO A 16 5.48 23.60 -12.98
N LEU A 17 4.37 22.92 -13.32
CA LEU A 17 3.57 22.19 -12.34
C LEU A 17 4.32 20.96 -11.79
N SER A 18 5.09 20.27 -12.64
CA SER A 18 5.96 19.16 -12.25
C SER A 18 7.07 19.62 -11.30
N TRP A 19 7.67 20.80 -11.54
CA TRP A 19 8.68 21.36 -10.63
C TRP A 19 8.09 21.70 -9.26
N ILE A 20 6.89 22.30 -9.20
CA ILE A 20 6.19 22.56 -7.93
C ILE A 20 5.88 21.25 -7.21
N TYR A 21 5.34 20.25 -7.92
CA TYR A 21 5.08 18.93 -7.35
C TYR A 21 6.36 18.29 -6.81
N GLY A 22 7.44 18.32 -7.59
CA GLY A 22 8.76 17.81 -7.20
C GLY A 22 9.33 18.51 -5.97
N ALA A 23 9.19 19.84 -5.88
CA ALA A 23 9.60 20.62 -4.72
C ALA A 23 8.80 20.27 -3.46
N VAL A 24 7.48 20.13 -3.57
CA VAL A 24 6.60 19.73 -2.45
C VAL A 24 6.93 18.31 -1.98
N VAL A 25 7.13 17.36 -2.91
CA VAL A 25 7.51 15.98 -2.56
C VAL A 25 8.91 15.94 -1.93
N SER A 26 9.86 16.69 -2.46
CA SER A 26 11.23 16.77 -1.93
C SER A 26 11.25 17.39 -0.53
N PHE A 27 10.49 18.47 -0.31
CA PHE A 27 10.34 19.07 1.01
C PHE A 27 9.70 18.10 2.00
N ARG A 28 8.62 17.41 1.59
CA ARG A 28 7.98 16.38 2.42
C ARG A 28 8.98 15.26 2.77
N ASN A 29 9.76 14.79 1.79
CA ASN A 29 10.77 13.76 2.01
C ASN A 29 11.86 14.24 2.97
N TYR A 30 12.34 15.47 2.80
CA TYR A 30 13.30 16.09 3.71
C TYR A 30 12.78 16.16 5.16
N LEU A 31 11.48 16.46 5.37
CA LEU A 31 10.87 16.44 6.70
C LEU A 31 10.83 15.04 7.33
N PHE A 32 10.69 13.97 6.53
CA PHE A 32 10.84 12.59 7.01
C PHE A 32 12.30 12.24 7.31
N ASP A 33 13.23 12.67 6.45
CA ASP A 33 14.67 12.38 6.60
C ASP A 33 15.26 13.11 7.81
N LYS A 34 14.70 14.26 8.19
CA LYS A 34 15.02 15.00 9.42
C LYS A 34 14.27 14.49 10.66
N ASP A 35 13.53 13.37 10.56
CA ASP A 35 12.66 12.80 11.62
C ASP A 35 11.64 13.80 12.21
N ILE A 36 11.36 14.93 11.54
CA ILE A 36 10.33 15.91 11.94
C ILE A 36 8.95 15.27 11.79
N LEU A 37 8.74 14.52 10.70
CA LEU A 37 7.58 13.64 10.54
C LEU A 37 7.86 12.28 11.18
N LYS A 38 7.20 12.02 12.33
CA LYS A 38 7.40 10.80 13.10
C LYS A 38 6.92 9.56 12.34
N SER A 39 7.88 8.70 12.01
CA SER A 39 7.61 7.36 11.50
C SER A 39 7.44 6.40 12.68
N GLU A 40 6.38 5.61 12.67
CA GLU A 40 6.07 4.65 13.73
C GLU A 40 6.71 3.29 13.44
N ARG A 41 7.30 2.68 14.46
CA ARG A 41 7.77 1.29 14.43
C ARG A 41 6.76 0.44 15.19
N PHE A 42 6.39 -0.68 14.59
CA PHE A 42 5.54 -1.68 15.22
C PHE A 42 6.40 -2.83 15.79
N ASN A 43 5.91 -3.47 16.84
CA ASN A 43 6.61 -4.60 17.48
C ASN A 43 6.60 -5.87 16.61
N ILE A 44 5.67 -5.96 15.65
CA ILE A 44 5.61 -7.04 14.68
C ILE A 44 6.33 -6.64 13.39
N PRO A 45 7.00 -7.57 12.68
CA PRO A 45 7.58 -7.29 11.38
C PRO A 45 6.49 -6.81 10.40
N VAL A 46 6.81 -5.75 9.67
CA VAL A 46 5.98 -5.20 8.60
C VAL A 46 6.78 -5.29 7.30
N ILE A 47 6.22 -5.93 6.29
CA ILE A 47 6.78 -6.02 4.94
C ILE A 47 5.97 -5.10 4.04
N THR A 48 6.61 -4.17 3.34
CA THR A 48 5.94 -3.34 2.34
C THR A 48 6.24 -3.83 0.95
N VAL A 49 5.22 -4.01 0.13
CA VAL A 49 5.35 -4.21 -1.31
C VAL A 49 4.87 -2.94 -1.99
N GLY A 50 5.65 -2.41 -2.92
CA GLY A 50 5.25 -1.25 -3.71
C GLY A 50 5.96 -1.18 -5.05
N ASN A 51 5.56 -0.19 -5.82
CA ASN A 51 6.12 0.08 -7.13
C ASN A 51 6.38 1.60 -7.27
N LEU A 52 7.39 1.96 -8.08
CA LEU A 52 7.69 3.33 -8.45
C LEU A 52 6.89 3.81 -9.66
N THR A 53 6.52 2.92 -10.58
CA THR A 53 5.81 3.28 -11.81
C THR A 53 4.29 3.19 -11.64
N VAL A 54 3.55 3.97 -12.42
CA VAL A 54 2.09 3.82 -12.55
C VAL A 54 1.85 2.85 -13.72
N GLY A 55 1.55 1.58 -13.41
CA GLY A 55 1.43 0.51 -14.40
C GLY A 55 1.30 -0.88 -13.77
N GLY A 56 0.99 -1.88 -14.58
CA GLY A 56 0.79 -3.28 -14.17
C GLY A 56 2.10 -4.01 -13.84
N THR A 57 2.81 -3.61 -12.79
CA THR A 57 4.14 -4.13 -12.46
C THR A 57 4.15 -5.43 -11.67
N GLY A 58 3.15 -6.28 -11.84
CA GLY A 58 3.11 -7.58 -11.16
C GLY A 58 3.10 -7.51 -9.63
N LYS A 59 2.60 -6.41 -9.03
CA LYS A 59 2.44 -6.26 -7.57
C LYS A 59 1.59 -7.36 -6.97
N THR A 60 0.41 -7.61 -7.53
CA THR A 60 -0.52 -8.62 -7.03
C THR A 60 0.13 -10.02 -7.01
N PRO A 61 0.72 -10.54 -8.11
CA PRO A 61 1.46 -11.80 -8.07
C PRO A 61 2.54 -11.89 -6.98
N HIS A 62 3.29 -10.80 -6.73
CA HIS A 62 4.30 -10.78 -5.68
C HIS A 62 3.73 -10.81 -4.27
N VAL A 63 2.65 -10.05 -4.03
CA VAL A 63 1.93 -10.09 -2.74
C VAL A 63 1.39 -11.49 -2.49
N GLU A 64 0.78 -12.11 -3.51
CA GLU A 64 0.30 -13.49 -3.44
C GLU A 64 1.41 -14.50 -3.13
N TYR A 65 2.56 -14.39 -3.79
CA TYR A 65 3.72 -15.24 -3.53
C TYR A 65 4.22 -15.12 -2.08
N LEU A 66 4.27 -13.89 -1.54
CA LEU A 66 4.65 -13.66 -0.14
C LEU A 66 3.64 -14.25 0.82
N ILE A 67 2.34 -14.15 0.51
CA ILE A 67 1.28 -14.76 1.32
C ILE A 67 1.47 -16.28 1.35
N ASP A 68 1.62 -16.92 0.19
CA ASP A 68 1.79 -18.38 0.13
C ASP A 68 3.02 -18.86 0.91
N TYR A 69 4.15 -18.18 0.76
CA TYR A 69 5.40 -18.58 1.42
C TYR A 69 5.37 -18.31 2.94
N LEU A 70 4.86 -17.14 3.35
CA LEU A 70 4.96 -16.69 4.74
C LEU A 70 3.79 -17.17 5.61
N SER A 71 2.61 -17.42 5.03
CA SER A 71 1.46 -17.94 5.79
C SER A 71 1.67 -19.36 6.31
N ALA A 72 2.65 -20.10 5.78
CA ALA A 72 3.03 -21.42 6.29
C ALA A 72 3.79 -21.36 7.64
N VAL A 73 4.40 -20.21 7.97
CA VAL A 73 5.28 -20.05 9.14
C VAL A 73 4.78 -18.95 10.09
N TYR A 74 4.05 -17.97 9.56
CA TYR A 74 3.59 -16.78 10.27
C TYR A 74 2.06 -16.66 10.20
N ASN A 75 1.48 -16.04 11.24
CA ASN A 75 0.10 -15.56 11.22
C ASN A 75 0.08 -14.22 10.49
N VAL A 76 -0.19 -14.29 9.19
CA VAL A 76 -0.09 -13.15 8.29
C VAL A 76 -1.38 -12.36 8.25
N ALA A 77 -1.25 -11.03 8.28
CA ALA A 77 -2.30 -10.12 7.88
C ALA A 77 -1.86 -9.26 6.70
N VAL A 78 -2.76 -9.09 5.73
CA VAL A 78 -2.59 -8.21 4.59
C VAL A 78 -3.38 -6.94 4.86
N LEU A 79 -2.71 -5.80 4.74
CA LEU A 79 -3.35 -4.48 4.86
C LEU A 79 -3.13 -3.71 3.57
N SER A 80 -4.21 -3.47 2.85
CA SER A 80 -4.22 -2.67 1.63
C SER A 80 -4.90 -1.31 1.86
N ARG A 81 -4.77 -0.41 0.90
CA ARG A 81 -5.48 0.88 0.91
C ARG A 81 -6.99 0.70 0.65
N GLY A 82 -7.35 -0.28 -0.17
CA GLY A 82 -8.70 -0.43 -0.71
C GLY A 82 -9.05 0.66 -1.71
N TYR A 83 -8.38 0.66 -2.88
CA TYR A 83 -8.60 1.66 -3.93
C TYR A 83 -10.05 1.63 -4.44
N MET A 84 -10.62 2.82 -4.72
CA MET A 84 -11.99 3.03 -5.23
C MET A 84 -13.16 2.40 -4.45
N ARG A 85 -12.93 1.89 -3.23
CA ARG A 85 -14.02 1.43 -2.36
C ARG A 85 -14.92 2.58 -1.91
N LYS A 86 -16.18 2.27 -1.60
CA LYS A 86 -17.19 3.21 -1.07
C LYS A 86 -17.09 3.42 0.44
N THR A 87 -16.54 2.46 1.17
CA THR A 87 -16.36 2.54 2.63
C THR A 87 -15.15 3.41 2.99
N LYS A 88 -15.07 3.82 4.26
CA LYS A 88 -13.95 4.61 4.80
C LYS A 88 -13.49 4.03 6.12
N GLY A 89 -12.22 4.25 6.46
CA GLY A 89 -11.66 3.80 7.72
C GLY A 89 -11.25 2.34 7.69
N PHE A 90 -11.13 1.72 8.86
CA PHE A 90 -10.73 0.32 8.95
C PHE A 90 -11.90 -0.61 8.62
N VAL A 91 -11.69 -1.53 7.69
CA VAL A 91 -12.63 -2.62 7.40
C VAL A 91 -11.85 -3.92 7.31
N LEU A 92 -12.28 -4.92 8.09
CA LEU A 92 -11.79 -6.30 7.99
C LEU A 92 -12.65 -7.05 6.97
N ALA A 93 -12.01 -7.74 6.03
CA ALA A 93 -12.72 -8.54 5.04
C ALA A 93 -13.41 -9.74 5.70
N CYS A 94 -14.60 -10.06 5.20
CA CYS A 94 -15.49 -11.12 5.66
C CYS A 94 -16.34 -11.65 4.50
N ASP A 95 -17.13 -12.70 4.72
CA ASP A 95 -17.92 -13.34 3.65
C ASP A 95 -18.94 -12.40 2.98
N LYS A 96 -19.31 -11.30 3.65
CA LYS A 96 -20.21 -10.26 3.12
C LYS A 96 -19.47 -9.12 2.40
N SER A 97 -18.14 -9.17 2.38
CA SER A 97 -17.33 -8.16 1.70
C SER A 97 -17.52 -8.27 0.20
N THR A 98 -17.52 -7.12 -0.44
CA THR A 98 -17.62 -6.96 -1.89
C THR A 98 -16.51 -6.01 -2.37
N PRO A 99 -16.22 -5.98 -3.68
CA PRO A 99 -15.27 -5.01 -4.23
C PRO A 99 -15.64 -3.56 -3.92
N ASP A 100 -16.93 -3.23 -3.87
CA ASP A 100 -17.41 -1.92 -3.44
C ASP A 100 -17.02 -1.59 -1.99
N THR A 101 -16.91 -2.59 -1.12
CA THR A 101 -16.61 -2.38 0.30
C THR A 101 -15.13 -2.37 0.62
N ILE A 102 -14.32 -3.17 -0.06
CA ILE A 102 -12.89 -3.31 0.25
C ILE A 102 -11.96 -3.02 -0.93
N GLY A 103 -12.48 -2.78 -2.13
CA GLY A 103 -11.73 -2.60 -3.37
C GLY A 103 -11.53 -3.92 -4.10
N ASP A 104 -11.25 -3.86 -5.40
CA ASP A 104 -11.09 -5.03 -6.25
C ASP A 104 -9.87 -5.89 -5.85
N GLU A 105 -8.69 -5.28 -5.68
CA GLU A 105 -7.46 -6.01 -5.35
C GLU A 105 -7.54 -6.70 -3.97
N PRO A 106 -7.98 -6.03 -2.89
CA PRO A 106 -8.10 -6.68 -1.58
C PRO A 106 -9.19 -7.75 -1.57
N TYR A 107 -10.24 -7.56 -2.37
CA TYR A 107 -11.28 -8.57 -2.54
C TYR A 107 -10.76 -9.82 -3.24
N GLN A 108 -9.95 -9.67 -4.29
CA GLN A 108 -9.30 -10.79 -4.96
C GLN A 108 -8.39 -11.56 -4.01
N ILE A 109 -7.55 -10.87 -3.22
CA ILE A 109 -6.69 -11.50 -2.21
C ILE A 109 -7.53 -12.22 -1.17
N TYR A 110 -8.61 -11.60 -0.69
CA TYR A 110 -9.50 -12.21 0.30
C TYR A 110 -10.19 -13.46 -0.24
N GLN A 111 -10.67 -13.47 -1.48
CA GLN A 111 -11.27 -14.66 -2.08
C GLN A 111 -10.29 -15.83 -2.16
N LYS A 112 -9.01 -15.55 -2.47
CA LYS A 112 -8.00 -16.60 -2.62
C LYS A 112 -7.39 -17.07 -1.31
N TYR A 113 -7.22 -16.17 -0.32
CA TYR A 113 -6.46 -16.46 0.90
C TYR A 113 -7.19 -16.17 2.21
N GLY A 114 -8.45 -15.70 2.18
CA GLY A 114 -9.19 -15.26 3.37
C GLY A 114 -9.39 -16.35 4.45
N PHE A 115 -9.23 -17.62 4.07
CA PHE A 115 -9.24 -18.75 5.00
C PHE A 115 -7.89 -18.98 5.71
N ARG A 116 -6.78 -18.44 5.17
CA ARG A 116 -5.41 -18.57 5.72
C ARG A 116 -4.91 -17.29 6.38
N VAL A 117 -5.27 -16.13 5.82
CA VAL A 117 -4.75 -14.83 6.26
C VAL A 117 -5.88 -13.84 6.51
N LYS A 118 -5.64 -12.89 7.41
CA LYS A 118 -6.56 -11.77 7.61
C LYS A 118 -6.32 -10.72 6.53
N VAL A 119 -7.36 -10.31 5.83
CA VAL A 119 -7.27 -9.21 4.86
C VAL A 119 -8.04 -8.02 5.40
N ALA A 120 -7.40 -6.86 5.46
CA ALA A 120 -8.02 -5.62 5.91
C ALA A 120 -7.66 -4.47 5.00
N VAL A 121 -8.48 -3.42 5.05
CA VAL A 121 -8.30 -2.21 4.25
C VAL A 121 -8.45 -0.97 5.11
N CYS A 122 -7.50 -0.05 4.97
CA CYS A 122 -7.49 1.21 5.70
C CYS A 122 -6.64 2.26 4.98
N GLU A 123 -7.14 3.49 4.88
CA GLU A 123 -6.38 4.60 4.31
C GLU A 123 -5.16 4.94 5.17
N ASN A 124 -5.32 4.87 6.49
CA ASN A 124 -4.25 5.08 7.45
C ASN A 124 -3.67 3.74 7.91
N ARG A 125 -2.50 3.38 7.38
CA ARG A 125 -1.90 2.07 7.63
C ARG A 125 -1.50 1.91 9.10
N LYS A 126 -1.14 3.00 9.79
CA LYS A 126 -0.82 2.93 11.23
C LYS A 126 -2.03 2.52 12.04
N THR A 127 -3.18 3.17 11.78
CA THR A 127 -4.45 2.79 12.38
C THR A 127 -4.82 1.37 12.01
N GLY A 128 -4.69 0.99 10.74
CA GLY A 128 -5.02 -0.36 10.28
C GLY A 128 -4.20 -1.47 10.95
N ILE A 129 -2.89 -1.28 11.13
CA ILE A 129 -2.04 -2.24 11.85
C ILE A 129 -2.47 -2.34 13.32
N ARG A 130 -2.74 -1.21 13.98
CA ARG A 130 -3.20 -1.22 15.38
C ARG A 130 -4.54 -1.94 15.54
N GLU A 131 -5.49 -1.70 14.65
CA GLU A 131 -6.78 -2.39 14.67
C GLU A 131 -6.63 -3.89 14.39
N LEU A 132 -5.77 -4.29 13.44
CA LEU A 132 -5.45 -5.70 13.20
C LEU A 132 -4.90 -6.37 14.45
N GLN A 133 -3.94 -5.75 15.14
CA GLN A 133 -3.35 -6.29 16.38
C GLN A 133 -4.37 -6.38 17.53
N LYS A 134 -5.35 -5.48 17.58
CA LYS A 134 -6.44 -5.56 18.58
C LYS A 134 -7.40 -6.71 18.30
N ILE A 135 -7.71 -6.93 17.03
CA ILE A 135 -8.66 -7.97 16.59
C ILE A 135 -8.05 -9.35 16.75
N ASP A 136 -6.77 -9.51 16.38
CA ASP A 136 -6.06 -10.76 16.50
C ASP A 136 -4.63 -10.53 16.99
N PRO A 137 -4.40 -10.70 18.31
CA PRO A 137 -3.07 -10.58 18.91
C PRO A 137 -2.05 -11.60 18.40
N ASN A 138 -2.50 -12.68 17.74
CA ASN A 138 -1.60 -13.72 17.23
C ASN A 138 -0.95 -13.33 15.90
N ILE A 139 -1.43 -12.27 15.24
CA ILE A 139 -0.81 -11.74 14.02
C ILE A 139 0.63 -11.35 14.34
N ASN A 140 1.58 -12.02 13.70
CA ASN A 140 3.00 -11.83 13.91
C ASN A 140 3.74 -11.37 12.65
N LEU A 141 3.02 -11.12 11.56
CA LEU A 141 3.55 -10.52 10.34
C LEU A 141 2.45 -9.72 9.61
N VAL A 142 2.76 -8.49 9.19
CA VAL A 142 1.87 -7.69 8.33
C VAL A 142 2.52 -7.44 6.97
N ILE A 143 1.78 -7.70 5.91
CA ILE A 143 2.12 -7.34 4.53
C ILE A 143 1.31 -6.11 4.14
N LEU A 144 2.00 -5.03 3.78
CA LEU A 144 1.42 -3.80 3.27
C LEU A 144 1.45 -3.81 1.75
N ASP A 145 0.25 -3.87 1.16
CA ASP A 145 0.06 -3.72 -0.27
C ASP A 145 0.00 -2.23 -0.63
N ASP A 146 0.84 -1.83 -1.59
CA ASP A 146 1.10 -0.44 -1.99
C ASP A 146 1.59 0.47 -0.83
N GLY A 147 2.53 -0.07 -0.05
CA GLY A 147 3.08 0.57 1.16
C GLY A 147 4.25 1.51 0.92
N PHE A 148 4.89 1.50 -0.25
CA PHE A 148 6.17 2.19 -0.47
C PHE A 148 6.10 3.71 -0.27
N GLN A 149 5.00 4.35 -0.68
CA GLN A 149 4.80 5.78 -0.49
C GLN A 149 4.43 6.16 0.97
N HIS A 150 4.11 5.17 1.82
CA HIS A 150 3.66 5.38 3.18
C HIS A 150 4.84 5.41 4.17
N ARG A 151 5.70 6.44 4.06
CA ARG A 151 6.89 6.63 4.91
C ARG A 151 6.60 6.82 6.41
N PHE A 152 5.32 6.93 6.80
CA PHE A 152 4.91 7.02 8.22
C PHE A 152 5.07 5.72 9.00
N ILE A 153 5.34 4.60 8.33
CA ILE A 153 5.64 3.32 8.97
C ILE A 153 7.08 2.96 8.61
N LYS A 154 7.86 2.52 9.58
CA LYS A 154 9.21 1.96 9.34
C LYS A 154 9.06 0.44 9.12
N PRO A 155 8.99 -0.05 7.86
CA PRO A 155 8.93 -1.49 7.60
C PRO A 155 10.24 -2.16 7.99
N LYS A 156 10.17 -3.46 8.30
CA LYS A 156 11.35 -4.30 8.51
C LYS A 156 12.01 -4.66 7.18
N VAL A 157 11.19 -4.88 6.15
CA VAL A 157 11.63 -5.15 4.78
C VAL A 157 10.75 -4.34 3.83
N SER A 158 11.37 -3.66 2.86
CA SER A 158 10.66 -2.95 1.80
C SER A 158 11.06 -3.56 0.45
N ILE A 159 10.08 -4.11 -0.24
CA ILE A 159 10.22 -4.71 -1.57
C ILE A 159 9.67 -3.70 -2.57
N LEU A 160 10.55 -3.24 -3.45
CA LEU A 160 10.23 -2.32 -4.52
C LEU A 160 10.35 -3.07 -5.84
N LEU A 161 9.24 -3.16 -6.56
CA LEU A 161 9.23 -3.76 -7.89
C LEU A 161 9.67 -2.70 -8.90
N THR A 162 10.55 -3.09 -9.82
CA THR A 162 11.04 -2.29 -10.94
C THR A 162 10.92 -3.14 -12.21
N GLU A 163 10.60 -2.50 -13.33
CA GLU A 163 10.61 -3.13 -14.67
C GLU A 163 12.03 -3.25 -15.23
#